data_AF-A0AAV8XJ35-F1
#
_entry.id   AF-A0AAV8XJ35-F1
#
_cell.length_a   1.000
_cell.length_b   1.000
_cell.length_c   1.000
_cell.angle_alpha   90.00
_cell.angle_beta   90.00
_cell.angle_gamma   90.00
#
_symmetry.space_group_name_H-M   'P 1'
#
loop_
_entity.id
_entity.type
_entity.pdbx_description
1 polymer ?
#
loop_
_entity_poly.entity_id
_entity_poly.type
_entity_poly.pdbx_seq_one_letter_code
_entity_poly.pdbx_strand_id
1 'polypeptide(L)'
;MPIHVSETELLAVQDKTNRHLRLRELLLEHSSEANMVVVTLPIPRKNIVSAPLYLAWLELLTKDMPPILLVRGNQTSVLTFYS
;
A
#
# COMPACT_ATOMS: atom_id res chain seq x y z
N MET A 1 -14.08 -20.34 -4.45
CA MET A 1 -14.40 -19.95 -3.06
C MET A 1 -14.42 -18.44 -3.01
N PRO A 2 -15.43 -17.79 -2.41
CA PRO A 2 -15.44 -16.34 -2.27
C PRO A 2 -14.24 -15.94 -1.39
N ILE A 3 -13.53 -14.93 -1.85
CA ILE A 3 -12.30 -14.43 -1.24
C ILE A 3 -12.75 -13.45 -0.14
N HIS A 4 -12.79 -13.90 1.12
CA HIS A 4 -13.34 -13.09 2.22
C HIS A 4 -12.27 -12.84 3.29
N VAL A 5 -12.07 -11.57 3.64
CA VAL A 5 -11.24 -11.16 4.78
C VAL A 5 -12.07 -11.33 6.05
N SER A 6 -11.61 -12.12 7.03
CA SER A 6 -12.35 -12.30 8.28
C SER A 6 -12.25 -11.07 9.17
N GLU A 7 -13.25 -10.84 10.00
CA GLU A 7 -13.23 -9.73 10.97
C GLU A 7 -12.08 -9.88 11.97
N THR A 8 -11.79 -11.11 12.39
CA THR A 8 -10.65 -11.42 13.27
C THR A 8 -9.31 -11.04 12.65
N GLU A 9 -9.13 -11.29 11.36
CA GLU A 9 -7.93 -10.91 10.63
C GLU A 9 -7.82 -9.39 10.52
N LEU A 10 -8.93 -8.72 10.17
CA LEU A 10 -8.99 -7.28 10.06
C LEU A 10 -8.64 -6.58 11.39
N LEU A 11 -9.17 -7.09 12.50
CA LEU A 11 -8.89 -6.59 13.85
C LEU A 11 -7.42 -6.80 14.24
N ALA A 12 -6.83 -7.96 13.90
CA ALA A 12 -5.43 -8.27 14.21
C ALA A 12 -4.43 -7.29 13.56
N VAL A 13 -4.81 -6.62 12.48
CA VAL A 13 -3.98 -5.65 11.77
C VAL A 13 -4.63 -4.28 11.60
N GLN A 14 -5.60 -3.96 12.47
CA GLN A 14 -6.41 -2.74 12.38
C GLN A 14 -5.57 -1.47 12.24
N ASP A 15 -4.52 -1.33 13.05
CA ASP A 15 -3.63 -0.16 13.00
C ASP A 15 -2.95 0.02 11.63
N LYS A 16 -2.57 -1.08 10.96
CA LYS A 16 -1.98 -1.02 9.62
C LYS A 16 -3.03 -0.64 8.58
N THR A 17 -4.20 -1.24 8.67
CA THR A 17 -5.33 -0.89 7.79
C THR A 17 -5.67 0.58 7.92
N ASN A 18 -5.74 1.12 9.14
CA ASN A 18 -6.02 2.54 9.40
C ASN A 18 -4.94 3.46 8.82
N ARG A 19 -3.66 3.06 8.86
CA ARG A 19 -2.59 3.82 8.20
C ARG A 19 -2.74 3.84 6.67
N HIS A 20 -3.16 2.73 6.07
CA HIS A 20 -3.44 2.68 4.63
C HIS A 20 -4.65 3.54 4.25
N LEU A 21 -5.70 3.53 5.08
CA LEU A 21 -6.86 4.42 4.91
C LEU A 21 -6.46 5.89 4.99
N ARG A 22 -5.66 6.27 6.00
CA ARG A 22 -5.19 7.65 6.12
C ARG A 22 -4.27 8.06 4.97
N LEU A 23 -3.40 7.17 4.50
CA LEU A 23 -2.57 7.43 3.32
C LEU A 23 -3.42 7.64 2.06
N ARG A 24 -4.48 6.84 1.89
CA ARG A 24 -5.43 6.96 0.80
C ARG A 24 -6.12 8.32 0.78
N GLU A 25 -6.56 8.81 1.94
CA GLU A 25 -7.13 10.18 2.06
C GLU A 25 -6.14 11.24 1.59
N LEU A 26 -4.88 11.17 2.04
CA LEU A 26 -3.83 12.13 1.66
C LEU A 26 -3.48 12.06 0.16
N LEU A 27 -3.47 10.86 -0.42
CA LEU A 27 -3.21 10.66 -1.85
C LEU A 27 -4.31 11.31 -2.70
N LEU A 28 -5.57 11.16 -2.29
CA LEU A 28 -6.68 11.81 -2.97
C LEU A 28 -6.63 13.34 -2.81
N GLU A 29 -6.34 13.83 -1.60
CA GLU A 29 -6.30 15.26 -1.30
C GLU A 29 -5.19 15.99 -2.05
N HIS A 30 -4.02 15.37 -2.21
CA HIS A 30 -2.82 16.06 -2.68
C HIS A 30 -2.29 15.57 -4.04
N SER A 31 -2.82 14.48 -4.59
CA SER A 31 -2.23 13.84 -5.77
C SER A 31 -3.25 13.29 -6.78
N SER A 32 -4.52 13.69 -6.69
CA SER A 32 -5.56 13.29 -7.65
C SER A 32 -5.27 13.76 -9.09
N GLU A 33 -4.63 14.93 -9.24
CA GLU A 33 -4.32 15.54 -10.54
C GLU A 33 -2.86 15.32 -10.99
N ALA A 34 -2.11 14.46 -10.30
CA ALA A 34 -0.72 14.18 -10.66
C ALA A 34 -0.65 13.42 -12.00
N ASN A 35 0.40 13.62 -12.80
CA ASN A 35 0.62 12.81 -14.00
C ASN A 35 0.95 11.34 -13.67
N MET A 36 1.64 11.12 -12.55
CA MET A 36 2.03 9.81 -12.03
C MET A 36 2.34 9.95 -10.54
N VAL A 37 2.07 8.91 -9.75
CA VAL A 37 2.40 8.88 -8.32
C VAL A 37 3.29 7.68 -8.03
N VAL A 38 4.44 7.92 -7.42
CA VAL A 38 5.34 6.86 -6.96
C VAL A 38 5.18 6.70 -5.46
N VAL A 39 4.79 5.51 -5.01
CA VAL A 39 4.53 5.23 -3.60
C VAL A 39 5.32 4.00 -3.17
N THR A 40 5.84 4.01 -1.94
CA THR A 40 6.47 2.83 -1.36
C THR A 40 5.46 1.68 -1.28
N LEU A 41 5.79 0.54 -1.89
CA LEU A 41 4.98 -0.68 -1.86
C LEU A 41 4.79 -1.12 -0.40
N PRO A 42 3.55 -1.20 0.11
CA PRO A 42 3.29 -1.75 1.43
C PRO A 42 3.63 -3.24 1.42
N ILE A 43 4.38 -3.68 2.42
CA ILE A 43 4.79 -5.09 2.54
C ILE A 43 4.32 -5.65 3.87
N PRO A 44 3.39 -6.61 3.84
CA PRO A 44 3.00 -7.32 5.05
C PRO A 44 4.14 -8.22 5.53
N ARG A 45 4.14 -8.50 6.83
CA ARG A 45 4.96 -9.58 7.37
C ARG A 45 4.35 -10.90 6.92
N LYS A 46 5.19 -11.82 6.41
CA LYS A 46 4.76 -13.17 6.02
C LYS A 46 4.02 -13.84 7.18
N ASN A 47 2.98 -14.60 6.85
CA ASN A 47 2.14 -15.35 7.79
C ASN A 47 1.29 -14.53 8.77
N ILE A 48 1.28 -13.19 8.67
CA ILE A 48 0.39 -12.34 9.50
C ILE A 48 -0.82 -11.87 8.69
N VAL A 49 -0.65 -11.65 7.39
CA VAL A 49 -1.67 -11.07 6.51
C VAL A 49 -1.96 -12.06 5.39
N SER A 50 -3.23 -12.35 5.16
CA SER A 50 -3.68 -13.19 4.06
C SER A 50 -3.50 -12.46 2.72
N ALA A 51 -3.39 -13.24 1.64
CA ALA A 51 -3.33 -12.67 0.29
C ALA A 51 -4.53 -11.76 -0.04
N PRO A 52 -5.79 -12.11 0.33
CA PRO A 52 -6.95 -11.24 0.14
C PRO A 52 -6.83 -9.88 0.80
N LEU A 53 -6.46 -9.85 2.09
CA LEU A 53 -6.31 -8.60 2.84
C LEU A 53 -5.18 -7.74 2.26
N TYR A 54 -4.08 -8.39 1.85
CA TYR A 54 -2.98 -7.68 1.21
C TYR A 54 -3.41 -7.03 -0.12
N LEU A 55 -4.11 -7.77 -0.97
CA LEU A 55 -4.64 -7.24 -2.23
C LEU A 55 -5.64 -6.11 -1.98
N ALA A 56 -6.49 -6.22 -0.95
CA ALA A 56 -7.41 -5.16 -0.56
C ALA A 56 -6.67 -3.86 -0.16
N TRP A 57 -5.53 -3.95 0.54
CA TRP A 57 -4.71 -2.77 0.83
C TRP A 57 -4.10 -2.15 -0.43
N LEU A 58 -3.66 -2.96 -1.39
CA LEU A 58 -3.13 -2.45 -2.66
C LEU A 58 -4.24 -1.75 -3.44
N GLU A 59 -5.39 -2.38 -3.59
CA GLU A 59 -6.56 -1.80 -4.27
C GLU A 59 -7.00 -0.50 -3.60
N LEU A 60 -7.09 -0.48 -2.26
CA LEU A 60 -7.42 0.71 -1.49
C LEU A 60 -6.53 1.91 -1.88
N LEU A 61 -5.23 1.70 -2.03
CA LEU A 61 -4.28 2.77 -2.34
C LEU A 61 -4.31 3.20 -3.81
N THR A 62 -4.64 2.29 -4.74
CA THR A 62 -4.51 2.53 -6.17
C THR A 62 -5.81 2.89 -6.88
N LYS A 63 -6.95 2.56 -6.29
CA LYS A 63 -8.26 2.77 -6.91
C LYS A 63 -8.49 4.27 -7.18
N ASP A 64 -9.06 4.63 -8.34
CA ASP A 64 -9.41 6.02 -8.68
C ASP A 64 -8.24 7.02 -8.52
N MET A 65 -7.01 6.59 -8.79
CA MET A 65 -5.82 7.43 -8.79
C MET A 65 -5.25 7.54 -10.20
N PRO A 66 -4.45 8.59 -10.49
CA PRO A 66 -3.54 8.58 -11.63
C PRO A 66 -2.62 7.35 -11.63
N PRO A 67 -1.88 7.10 -12.73
CA PRO A 67 -0.94 5.98 -12.81
C PRO A 67 -0.04 5.90 -11.57
N ILE A 68 -0.18 4.82 -10.79
CA ILE A 68 0.62 4.57 -9.58
C ILE A 68 1.71 3.54 -9.87
N LEU A 69 2.93 3.86 -9.47
CA LEU A 69 4.04 2.91 -9.40
C LEU A 69 4.34 2.59 -7.93
N LEU A 70 4.05 1.36 -7.52
CA LEU A 70 4.41 0.86 -6.19
C LEU A 70 5.84 0.31 -6.21
N VAL A 71 6.74 0.94 -5.48
CA VAL A 71 8.18 0.62 -5.48
C VAL A 71 8.67 0.07 -4.16
N ARG A 72 9.59 -0.91 -4.22
CA ARG A 72 10.28 -1.42 -3.04
C ARG A 72 11.76 -1.61 -3.31
N GLY A 73 12.59 -1.01 -2.48
CA GLY A 73 14.02 -1.30 -2.47
C GLY A 73 14.33 -2.71 -1.93
N ASN A 74 15.46 -3.26 -2.36
CA ASN A 74 16.03 -4.52 -1.84
C ASN A 74 16.87 -4.32 -0.57
N GLN A 75 16.79 -3.16 0.09
CA GLN A 75 17.55 -2.78 1.28
C GLN A 75 19.08 -2.68 1.07
N THR A 76 19.53 -2.57 -0.19
CA THR A 76 20.93 -2.26 -0.50
C THR A 76 21.09 -0.76 -0.76
N SER A 77 22.24 -0.18 -0.39
CA SER A 77 22.51 1.24 -0.65
C SER A 77 22.52 1.52 -2.15
N VAL A 78 21.74 2.51 -2.56
CA VAL A 78 21.67 3.01 -3.95
C VAL A 78 22.26 4.41 -4.10
N LEU A 79 22.60 5.08 -2.99
CA LEU A 79 23.25 6.38 -3.02
C LEU A 79 24.69 6.20 -3.49
N THR A 80 24.92 6.56 -4.75
CA THR A 80 26.24 6.76 -5.31
C THR A 80 26.39 8.25 -5.55
N PHE A 81 27.40 8.87 -4.94
CA PHE A 81 27.71 10.27 -5.21
C PHE A 81 28.26 10.34 -6.63
N TYR A 82 27.44 10.80 -7.57
CA TYR A 82 27.96 11.30 -8.84
C TYR A 82 28.70 12.60 -8.51
N SER A 83 30.03 12.57 -8.59
CA SER A 83 30.88 13.78 -8.62
C SER A 83 31.00 14.29 -10.04
#